data_AF-A0A951XZB2-F1
#
_entry.id   AF-A0A951XZB2-F1
#
_cell.length_a   1.000
_cell.length_b   1.000
_cell.length_c   1.000
_cell.angle_alpha   90.00
_cell.angle_beta   90.00
_cell.angle_gamma   90.00
#
_symmetry.space_group_name_H-M   'P 1'
#
loop_
_entity.id
_entity.type
_entity.pdbx_description
1 polymer ?
#
loop_
_entity_poly.entity_id
_entity_poly.type
_entity_poly.pdbx_seq_one_letter_code
_entity_poly.pdbx_strand_id
1 'polypeptide(L)' 'MGRRTGRMSELLRAALAEGRESLNAIQRATGIKRQSLATFLRGESTLRLDAADKLAAHFGIECRRVRRREG' A
#
# COMPACT_ATOMS: atom_id res chain seq x y z
N MET A 1 12.67 -1.55 14.02
CA MET A 1 11.84 -0.68 13.16
C MET A 1 10.60 -0.28 13.97
N GLY A 2 10.40 1.00 14.28
CA GLY A 2 9.22 1.44 15.05
C GLY A 2 7.92 1.23 14.28
N ARG A 3 6.79 1.07 15.00
CA ARG A 3 5.45 1.00 14.37
C ARG A 3 5.12 2.35 13.71
N ARG A 4 4.96 2.38 12.39
CA ARG A 4 4.45 3.55 11.64
C ARG A 4 2.93 3.54 11.64
N THR A 5 2.31 4.69 11.93
CA THR A 5 0.85 4.89 11.85
C THR A 5 0.57 6.01 10.85
N GLY A 6 -0.42 5.82 9.98
CA GLY A 6 -0.82 6.78 8.94
C GLY A 6 -2.10 6.31 8.25
N ARG A 7 -2.59 7.06 7.25
CA ARG A 7 -3.69 6.59 6.42
C ARG A 7 -3.23 5.40 5.57
N MET A 8 -4.13 4.46 5.30
CA MET A 8 -3.84 3.26 4.48
C MET A 8 -3.10 3.60 3.18
N SER A 9 -3.60 4.58 2.44
CA SER A 9 -3.01 4.98 1.15
C SER A 9 -1.61 5.59 1.28
N GLU A 10 -1.31 6.25 2.40
CA GLU A 10 0.02 6.81 2.67
C GLU A 10 1.02 5.71 3.00
N LEU A 11 0.60 4.72 3.82
CA LEU A 11 1.42 3.58 4.17
C LEU A 11 1.75 2.72 2.93
N LEU A 12 0.76 2.47 2.08
CA LEU A 12 0.97 1.74 0.83
C LEU A 12 1.89 2.49 -0.14
N ARG A 13 1.73 3.82 -0.27
CA ARG A 13 2.64 4.64 -1.08
C ARG A 13 4.06 4.65 -0.53
N ALA A 14 4.22 4.78 0.79
CA ALA A 14 5.52 4.72 1.44
C ALA A 14 6.19 3.36 1.21
N ALA A 15 5.45 2.25 1.35
CA ALA A 15 5.99 0.91 1.09
C ALA A 15 6.45 0.72 -0.36
N LEU A 16 5.71 1.27 -1.32
CA LEU A 16 6.12 1.28 -2.74
C LEU A 16 7.37 2.14 -3.00
N ALA A 17 7.53 3.26 -2.28
CA ALA A 17 8.65 4.20 -2.45
C ALA A 17 9.94 3.74 -1.75
N GLU A 18 9.79 3.19 -0.54
CA GLU A 18 10.89 2.73 0.32
C GLU A 18 11.34 1.30 -0.03
N GLY A 19 10.48 0.56 -0.73
CA GLY A 19 10.75 -0.81 -1.17
C GLY A 19 11.97 -0.89 -2.10
N ARG A 20 12.80 -1.92 -1.91
CA ARG A 20 13.92 -2.23 -2.82
C ARG A 20 13.46 -2.90 -4.11
N GLU A 21 12.22 -3.37 -4.15
CA GLU A 21 11.65 -4.05 -5.30
C GLU A 21 11.18 -3.06 -6.37
N SER A 22 11.48 -3.36 -7.63
CA SER A 22 10.92 -2.59 -8.74
C SER A 22 9.41 -2.83 -8.88
N LEU A 23 8.68 -1.85 -9.43
CA LEU A 23 7.25 -2.01 -9.72
C LEU A 23 6.93 -3.20 -10.64
N ASN A 24 7.90 -3.65 -11.46
CA ASN A 24 7.75 -4.86 -12.27
C ASN A 24 7.78 -6.13 -11.43
N ALA A 25 8.64 -6.20 -10.42
CA ALA A 25 8.68 -7.33 -9.48
C ALA A 25 7.37 -7.40 -8.68
N ILE A 26 6.90 -6.24 -8.19
CA ILE A 26 5.64 -6.14 -7.45
C ILE A 26 4.45 -6.53 -8.34
N GLN A 27 4.43 -6.14 -9.62
CA GLN A 27 3.40 -6.60 -10.56
C GLN A 27 3.38 -8.13 -10.69
N ARG A 28 4.56 -8.77 -10.78
CA ARG A 28 4.64 -10.24 -10.88
C ARG A 28 4.15 -10.92 -9.61
N ALA A 29 4.48 -10.38 -8.44
CA ALA A 29 4.09 -10.94 -7.15
C ALA A 29 2.60 -10.75 -6.83
N THR A 30 2.04 -9.58 -7.15
CA THR A 30 0.68 -9.18 -6.75
C THR A 30 -0.36 -9.28 -7.86
N GLY A 31 0.07 -9.34 -9.12
CA GLY A 31 -0.79 -9.23 -10.29
C GLY A 31 -1.29 -7.82 -10.59
N ILE A 32 -0.89 -6.80 -9.82
CA ILE A 32 -1.32 -5.41 -10.03
C ILE A 32 -0.46 -4.77 -11.11
N LYS A 33 -1.09 -4.20 -12.14
CA LYS A 33 -0.38 -3.58 -13.26
C LYS A 33 0.58 -2.49 -12.77
N ARG A 34 1.81 -2.51 -13.29
CA ARG A 34 2.90 -1.55 -13.04
C ARG A 34 2.43 -0.11 -13.25
N GLN A 35 1.63 0.13 -14.29
CA GLN A 35 1.07 1.45 -14.59
C GLN A 35 0.12 1.93 -13.48
N SER A 36 -0.70 1.04 -12.94
CA SER A 36 -1.58 1.33 -11.80
C SER A 36 -0.77 1.62 -10.54
N LEU A 37 0.27 0.82 -10.26
CA LEU A 37 1.18 1.07 -9.14
C LEU A 37 1.90 2.43 -9.28
N ALA A 38 2.36 2.76 -10.49
CA ALA A 38 3.09 3.99 -10.75
C ALA A 38 2.21 5.25 -10.61
N THR A 39 0.99 5.21 -11.14
CA THR A 39 0.04 6.34 -11.00
C THR A 39 -0.45 6.48 -9.56
N PHE A 40 -0.68 5.37 -8.85
CA PHE A 40 -1.04 5.38 -7.43
C PHE A 40 0.08 5.96 -6.56
N LEU A 41 1.34 5.56 -6.83
CA LEU A 41 2.53 6.09 -6.16
C LEU A 41 2.65 7.61 -6.32
N ARG A 42 2.39 8.14 -7.52
CA ARG A 42 2.40 9.58 -7.80
C ARG A 42 1.18 10.35 -7.26
N GLY A 43 0.16 9.64 -6.75
CA GLY A 43 -1.07 10.28 -6.27
C GLY A 43 -2.07 10.66 -7.35
N GLU A 44 -1.86 10.21 -8.59
CA GLU A 44 -2.72 10.53 -9.75
C GLU A 44 -3.95 9.64 -9.84
N SER A 45 -3.91 8.47 -9.20
CA SER A 45 -5.00 7.49 -9.23
C SER A 45 -5.32 6.93 -7.84
N THR A 46 -6.53 6.39 -7.73
CA THR A 46 -6.95 5.59 -6.59
C THR A 46 -6.66 4.11 -6.85
N LEU A 47 -6.49 3.37 -5.77
CA LEU A 47 -6.34 1.92 -5.81
C LEU A 47 -7.64 1.27 -5.35
N ARG A 48 -8.08 0.23 -6.06
CA ARG A 48 -9.22 -0.59 -5.62
C ARG A 48 -8.85 -1.33 -4.33
N LEU A 49 -9.84 -1.58 -3.46
CA LEU A 49 -9.60 -2.22 -2.17
C LEU A 49 -9.00 -3.62 -2.31
N ASP A 50 -9.43 -4.42 -3.30
CA ASP A 50 -8.86 -5.74 -3.57
C ASP A 50 -7.37 -5.69 -3.95
N ALA A 51 -6.95 -4.62 -4.62
CA ALA A 51 -5.54 -4.39 -4.93
C ALA A 51 -4.77 -3.84 -3.73
N ALA A 52 -5.44 -3.05 -2.87
CA ALA A 52 -4.85 -2.59 -1.60
C ALA A 52 -4.55 -3.76 -0.67
N ASP A 53 -5.46 -4.73 -0.55
CA ASP A 53 -5.27 -5.94 0.28
C ASP A 53 -4.09 -6.78 -0.23
N LYS A 54 -3.95 -6.93 -1.55
CA LYS A 54 -2.80 -7.63 -2.16
C LYS A 54 -1.47 -6.94 -1.86
N LEU A 55 -1.40 -5.62 -1.96
CA LEU A 55 -0.19 -4.88 -1.58
C LEU A 55 0.07 -4.96 -0.08
N ALA A 56 -0.97 -4.87 0.75
CA ALA A 56 -0.83 -4.98 2.19
C ALA A 56 -0.28 -6.35 2.58
N ALA A 57 -0.78 -7.43 1.99
CA ALA A 57 -0.24 -8.77 2.16
C ALA A 57 1.22 -8.89 1.68
N HIS A 58 1.54 -8.33 0.51
CA HIS A 58 2.91 -8.36 -0.04
C HIS A 58 3.92 -7.64 0.84
N PHE A 59 3.55 -6.48 1.41
CA PHE A 59 4.44 -5.67 2.24
C PHE A 59 4.31 -5.93 3.75
N GLY A 60 3.49 -6.89 4.17
CA GLY A 60 3.26 -7.19 5.59
C GLY A 60 2.59 -6.04 6.37
N ILE A 61 1.71 -5.29 5.72
CA ILE A 61 0.94 -4.19 6.31
C ILE A 61 -0.38 -4.72 6.82
N GLU A 62 -0.74 -4.36 8.05
CA GLU A 62 -2.00 -4.74 8.68
C GLU A 62 -2.85 -3.51 8.98
N CYS A 63 -4.14 -3.57 8.66
CA CYS A 63 -5.11 -2.58 9.11
C CYS A 63 -5.70 -2.99 10.46
N ARG A 64 -5.59 -2.10 11.44
CA ARG A 64 -6.19 -2.30 12.76
C ARG A 64 -7.28 -1.28 13.03
N ARG A 65 -8.37 -1.72 13.66
CA ARG A 65 -9.40 -0.81 14.17
C ARG A 65 -8.81 0.00 15.33
N VAL A 66 -8.74 1.31 15.17
CA VAL A 66 -8.47 2.22 16.28
C VAL A 66 -9.74 2.36 17.11
N ARG A 67 -9.64 2.30 18.44
CA ARG A 67 -10.78 2.58 19.32
C ARG A 67 -11.26 4.00 19.00
N ARG A 68 -12.52 4.15 18.59
CA ARG A 68 -13.16 5.46 18.52
C ARG A 68 -13.26 5.93 19.97
N ARG A 69 -12.73 7.12 20.31
CA ARG A 69 -13.05 7.74 21.60
C ARG A 69 -14.56 7.96 21.60
N GLU A 70 -15.27 7.23 22.44
CA GLU A 70 -16.64 7.58 22.80
C GLU A 70 -16.55 8.91 23.53
N GLY A 71 -17.19 9.92 22.94
CA GLY A 71 -17.41 11.22 23.57
C GLY A 71 -18.76 11.21 24.25
#